data_AF-A0A971SKN2-F1
#
_entry.id   AF-A0A971SKN2-F1
#
_cell.length_a   1.000
_cell.length_b   1.000
_cell.length_c   1.000
_cell.angle_alpha   90.00
_cell.angle_beta   90.00
_cell.angle_gamma   90.00
#
_symmetry.space_group_name_H-M   'P 1'
#
loop_
_entity.id
_entity.type
_entity.pdbx_description
1 polymer ?
#
loop_
_entity_poly.entity_id
_entity_poly.type
_entity_poly.pdbx_seq_one_letter_code
_entity_poly.pdbx_strand_id
1 'polypeptide(L)'
;MKYYVDAKAEKGGDGSRERPFKRINDAAKVALPGDEVLVAPGIYREYVDPVHSGTEEARISYLSTTPLGAVITGAEQVRTWQPYKENVWVCRIPNSVFGDYNPYTTLVYGDWYFAPPNKHTGCVFLNDKAMYEAVTLEECI
;
A
#
# COMPACT_ATOMS: atom_id res chain seq x y z
N MET A 1 -1.24 -16.22 20.49
CA MET A 1 -2.23 -15.15 20.80
C MET A 1 -2.99 -14.80 19.53
N LYS A 2 -4.19 -14.23 19.63
CA LYS A 2 -4.91 -13.66 18.47
C LYS A 2 -4.98 -12.15 18.61
N TYR A 3 -4.50 -11.43 17.60
CA TYR A 3 -4.68 -10.00 17.44
C TYR A 3 -5.75 -9.73 16.39
N TYR A 4 -6.56 -8.71 16.63
CA TYR A 4 -7.61 -8.27 15.71
C TYR A 4 -7.24 -6.91 15.14
N VAL A 5 -7.44 -6.75 13.83
CA VAL A 5 -7.21 -5.51 13.11
C VAL A 5 -8.48 -5.13 12.37
N ASP A 6 -8.92 -3.87 12.50
CA ASP A 6 -10.05 -3.32 11.77
C ASP A 6 -9.76 -1.88 11.36
N ALA A 7 -9.77 -1.59 10.05
CA ALA A 7 -9.58 -0.23 9.52
C ALA A 7 -10.59 0.79 10.09
N LYS A 8 -11.78 0.33 10.50
CA LYS A 8 -12.84 1.14 11.12
C LYS A 8 -12.61 1.38 12.60
N ALA A 9 -11.68 0.67 13.24
CA ALA A 9 -11.34 0.89 14.63
C ALA A 9 -10.93 2.36 14.86
N GLU A 10 -11.35 2.89 16.00
CA GLU A 10 -10.84 4.16 16.49
C GLU A 10 -9.35 4.03 16.85
N LYS A 11 -8.63 5.15 16.94
CA LYS A 11 -7.18 5.11 17.20
C LYS A 11 -6.89 4.52 18.59
N GLY A 12 -5.92 3.61 18.69
CA GLY A 12 -5.31 3.19 19.95
C GLY A 12 -5.89 1.94 20.63
N GLY A 13 -6.41 0.98 19.85
CA GLY A 13 -6.71 -0.37 20.34
C GLY A 13 -5.44 -1.14 20.76
N ASP A 14 -5.63 -2.18 21.57
CA ASP A 14 -4.56 -3.07 22.06
C ASP A 14 -4.49 -4.40 21.27
N GLY A 15 -5.31 -4.53 20.23
CA GLY A 15 -5.38 -5.72 19.38
C GLY A 15 -6.29 -6.82 19.94
N SER A 16 -6.99 -6.60 21.05
CA SER A 16 -8.07 -7.49 21.48
C SER A 16 -9.24 -7.44 20.49
N ARG A 17 -10.17 -8.39 20.61
CA ARG A 17 -11.38 -8.42 19.77
C ARG A 17 -12.27 -7.20 20.01
N GLU A 18 -12.31 -6.71 21.24
CA GLU A 18 -13.11 -5.57 21.69
C GLU A 18 -12.45 -4.24 21.32
N ARG A 19 -11.10 -4.22 21.28
CA ARG A 19 -10.30 -3.03 20.96
C ARG A 19 -9.25 -3.36 19.90
N PRO A 20 -9.69 -3.70 18.66
CA PRO A 20 -8.77 -4.09 17.60
C PRO A 20 -7.78 -2.98 17.26
N PHE A 21 -6.61 -3.35 16.76
CA PHE A 21 -5.70 -2.40 16.13
C PHE A 21 -6.36 -1.78 14.89
N LYS A 22 -5.98 -0.55 14.57
CA LYS A 22 -6.43 0.11 13.34
C LYS A 22 -5.62 -0.30 12.12
N ARG A 23 -4.31 -0.50 12.31
CA ARG A 23 -3.33 -0.80 11.26
C ARG A 23 -2.83 -2.21 11.40
N ILE A 24 -2.54 -2.85 10.27
CA ILE A 24 -1.94 -4.19 10.27
C ILE A 24 -0.52 -4.11 10.83
N ASN A 25 0.20 -3.03 10.53
CA ASN A 25 1.57 -2.84 11.01
C ASN A 25 1.67 -2.65 12.54
N ASP A 26 0.60 -2.20 13.22
CA ASP A 26 0.60 -2.14 14.69
C ASP A 26 0.60 -3.56 15.29
N ALA A 27 -0.15 -4.49 14.70
CA ALA A 27 -0.09 -5.91 15.07
C ALA A 27 1.26 -6.53 14.69
N ALA A 28 1.80 -6.18 13.52
CA ALA A 28 3.07 -6.72 13.02
C ALA A 28 4.29 -6.36 13.89
N LYS A 29 4.19 -5.27 14.68
CA LYS A 29 5.20 -4.84 15.65
C LYS A 29 5.19 -5.63 16.95
N VAL A 30 4.11 -6.34 17.27
CA VAL A 30 3.94 -7.03 18.57
C VAL A 30 3.71 -8.53 18.44
N ALA A 31 3.36 -9.03 17.25
CA ALA A 31 3.13 -10.44 17.01
C ALA A 31 4.42 -11.25 17.18
N LEU A 32 4.32 -12.37 17.89
CA LEU A 32 5.41 -13.29 18.21
C LEU A 32 5.17 -14.67 17.57
N PRO A 33 6.18 -15.57 17.53
CA PRO A 33 6.00 -16.93 17.03
C PRO A 33 4.74 -17.63 17.58
N GLY A 34 3.91 -18.15 16.67
CA GLY A 34 2.64 -18.81 17.00
C GLY A 34 1.44 -17.89 17.16
N ASP A 35 1.61 -16.58 16.97
CA ASP A 35 0.50 -15.63 16.97
C ASP A 35 -0.25 -15.57 15.64
N GLU A 36 -1.53 -15.22 15.72
CA GLU A 36 -2.40 -14.95 14.58
C GLU A 36 -2.83 -13.49 14.59
N VAL A 37 -2.77 -12.84 13.43
CA VAL A 37 -3.30 -11.50 13.17
C VAL A 37 -4.50 -11.64 12.25
N LEU A 38 -5.68 -11.37 12.79
CA LEU A 38 -6.97 -11.47 12.12
C LEU A 38 -7.42 -10.10 11.64
N VAL A 39 -7.48 -9.92 10.32
CA VAL A 39 -7.71 -8.63 9.66
C VAL A 39 -9.15 -8.57 9.12
N ALA A 40 -9.94 -7.64 9.63
CA ALA A 40 -11.31 -7.40 9.20
C ALA A 40 -11.36 -6.82 7.77
N PRO A 41 -12.49 -6.96 7.06
CA PRO A 41 -12.63 -6.41 5.71
C PRO A 41 -12.42 -4.90 5.65
N GLY A 42 -11.62 -4.43 4.69
CA GLY A 42 -11.25 -3.03 4.56
C GLY A 42 -10.08 -2.80 3.62
N ILE A 43 -9.83 -1.52 3.31
CA ILE A 43 -8.66 -1.09 2.54
C ILE A 43 -7.64 -0.50 3.51
N TYR A 44 -6.47 -1.12 3.56
CA TYR A 44 -5.34 -0.77 4.41
C TYR A 44 -4.27 -0.11 3.54
N ARG A 45 -4.21 1.23 3.59
CA ARG A 45 -3.22 2.04 2.87
C ARG A 45 -1.98 2.22 3.74
N GLU A 46 -1.13 1.20 3.75
CA GLU A 46 0.04 1.15 4.63
C GLU A 46 1.12 0.21 4.09
N TYR A 47 2.34 0.41 4.59
CA TYR A 47 3.44 -0.53 4.47
C TYR A 47 3.49 -1.38 5.76
N VAL A 48 3.36 -2.69 5.61
CA VAL A 48 3.40 -3.67 6.71
C VAL A 48 4.80 -4.27 6.76
N ASP A 49 5.44 -4.16 7.92
CA ASP A 49 6.84 -4.54 8.13
C ASP A 49 6.95 -5.37 9.43
N PRO A 50 6.75 -6.69 9.37
CA PRO A 50 6.88 -7.56 10.55
C PRO A 50 8.28 -7.52 11.17
N VAL A 51 8.34 -7.18 12.46
CA VAL A 51 9.63 -7.00 13.16
C VAL A 51 10.13 -8.27 13.86
N HIS A 52 9.27 -9.29 13.96
CA HIS A 52 9.58 -10.58 14.56
C HIS A 52 9.42 -11.71 13.54
N SER A 53 10.32 -12.69 13.60
CA SER A 53 10.24 -13.92 12.80
C SER A 53 9.47 -15.00 13.54
N GLY A 54 8.74 -15.85 12.81
CA GLY A 54 8.22 -17.12 13.35
C GLY A 54 9.25 -18.25 13.26
N THR A 55 8.88 -19.43 13.76
CA THR A 55 9.61 -20.69 13.52
C THR A 55 8.82 -21.63 12.61
N GLU A 56 9.38 -22.78 12.25
CA GLU A 56 8.68 -23.81 11.47
C GLU A 56 7.42 -24.30 12.19
N GLU A 57 7.51 -24.53 13.50
CA GLU A 57 6.44 -25.01 14.37
C GLU A 57 5.53 -23.89 14.88
N ALA A 58 6.00 -22.64 14.84
CA ALA A 58 5.32 -21.47 15.40
C ALA A 58 5.37 -20.28 14.43
N ARG A 59 4.68 -20.42 13.30
CA ARG A 59 4.55 -19.34 12.31
C ARG A 59 3.71 -18.19 12.87
N ILE A 60 4.04 -16.97 12.47
CA ILE A 60 3.17 -15.81 12.65
C ILE A 60 2.24 -15.75 11.44
N SER A 61 0.93 -15.83 11.67
CA SER A 61 -0.04 -15.94 10.58
C SER A 61 -0.87 -14.66 10.47
N TYR A 62 -0.95 -14.09 9.27
CA TYR A 62 -1.78 -12.92 8.98
C TYR A 62 -2.93 -13.38 8.08
N LEU A 63 -4.17 -13.29 8.56
CA LEU A 63 -5.34 -13.80 7.86
C LEU A 63 -6.43 -12.75 7.76
N SER A 64 -7.03 -12.61 6.59
CA SER A 64 -8.30 -11.90 6.45
C SER A 64 -9.42 -12.70 7.11
N THR A 65 -10.26 -12.07 7.94
CA THR A 65 -11.41 -12.75 8.58
C THR A 65 -12.51 -13.10 7.58
N THR A 66 -12.48 -12.48 6.40
CA THR A 66 -13.36 -12.80 5.27
C THR A 66 -12.47 -13.01 4.04
N PRO A 67 -12.60 -14.13 3.30
CA PRO A 67 -11.83 -14.34 2.08
C PRO A 67 -11.90 -13.13 1.15
N LEU A 68 -10.74 -12.61 0.73
CA LEU A 68 -10.60 -11.43 -0.12
C LEU A 68 -11.16 -10.11 0.47
N GLY A 69 -11.54 -10.08 1.74
CA GLY A 69 -12.14 -8.91 2.37
C GLY A 69 -11.15 -7.80 2.76
N ALA A 70 -9.90 -8.16 3.08
CA ALA A 70 -8.85 -7.21 3.40
C ALA A 70 -7.95 -6.94 2.18
N VAL A 71 -7.79 -5.67 1.81
CA VAL A 71 -6.92 -5.22 0.72
C VAL A 71 -5.82 -4.35 1.29
N ILE A 72 -4.56 -4.73 1.08
CA ILE A 72 -3.40 -3.90 1.38
C ILE A 72 -2.97 -3.20 0.10
N THR A 73 -2.74 -1.88 0.16
CA THR A 73 -2.31 -1.12 -1.02
C THR A 73 -1.32 -0.02 -0.64
N GLY A 74 -0.31 0.16 -1.49
CA GLY A 74 0.60 1.30 -1.43
C GLY A 74 0.08 2.53 -2.19
N ALA A 75 -1.09 2.44 -2.83
CA ALA A 75 -1.67 3.54 -3.59
C ALA A 75 -2.57 4.44 -2.73
N GLU A 76 -2.71 5.69 -3.14
CA GLU A 76 -3.62 6.67 -2.56
C GLU A 76 -4.68 7.11 -3.57
N GLN A 77 -5.90 7.39 -3.09
CA GLN A 77 -6.94 7.92 -3.96
C GLN A 77 -6.74 9.43 -4.16
N VAL A 78 -6.36 9.82 -5.36
CA VAL A 78 -6.26 11.24 -5.74
C VAL A 78 -7.61 11.75 -6.23
N ARG A 79 -8.13 12.80 -5.59
CA ARG A 79 -9.42 13.44 -5.92
C ARG A 79 -9.28 14.88 -6.43
N THR A 80 -8.05 15.36 -6.57
CA THR A 80 -7.71 16.77 -6.87
C THR A 80 -7.31 16.98 -8.33
N TRP A 81 -7.75 16.08 -9.22
CA TRP A 81 -7.53 16.19 -10.66
C TRP A 81 -8.21 17.42 -11.24
N GLN A 82 -7.52 18.09 -12.16
CA GLN A 82 -8.02 19.25 -12.89
C GLN A 82 -7.90 18.97 -14.40
N PRO A 83 -8.84 19.45 -15.23
CA PRO A 83 -8.70 19.36 -16.68
C PRO A 83 -7.42 20.05 -17.14
N TYR A 84 -6.70 19.43 -18.07
CA TYR A 84 -5.51 20.03 -18.69
C TYR A 84 -5.78 20.39 -20.15
N LYS A 85 -5.92 19.39 -21.03
CA LYS A 85 -6.20 19.56 -22.46
C LYS A 85 -6.85 18.28 -22.99
N GLU A 86 -7.85 18.41 -23.87
CA GLU A 86 -8.57 17.28 -24.47
C GLU A 86 -9.04 16.29 -23.39
N ASN A 87 -8.59 15.03 -23.43
CA ASN A 87 -8.94 14.01 -22.44
C ASN A 87 -7.90 13.86 -21.32
N VAL A 88 -6.93 14.78 -21.22
CA VAL A 88 -5.85 14.76 -20.24
C VAL A 88 -6.22 15.55 -18.99
N TRP A 89 -5.95 14.93 -17.84
CA TRP A 89 -6.13 15.51 -16.52
C TRP A 89 -4.79 15.58 -15.79
N VAL A 90 -4.65 16.56 -14.90
CA VAL A 90 -3.43 16.77 -14.10
C VAL A 90 -3.77 16.92 -12.62
N CYS A 91 -2.94 16.37 -11.76
CA CYS A 91 -2.93 16.67 -10.33
C CYS A 91 -1.51 17.06 -9.90
N ARG A 92 -1.39 17.86 -8.85
CA ARG A 92 -0.10 18.22 -8.25
C ARG A 92 -0.05 17.72 -6.82
N ILE A 93 0.92 16.86 -6.52
CA ILE A 93 1.11 16.24 -5.20
C ILE A 93 2.44 16.74 -4.62
N PRO A 94 2.46 17.29 -3.38
CA PRO A 94 3.70 17.70 -2.74
C PRO A 94 4.66 16.51 -2.53
N ASN A 95 5.96 16.71 -2.77
CA ASN A 95 6.99 15.67 -2.57
C ASN A 95 6.98 15.10 -1.15
N SER A 96 6.59 15.90 -0.15
CA SER A 96 6.49 15.47 1.26
C SER A 96 5.51 14.31 1.48
N VAL A 97 4.58 14.07 0.55
CA VAL A 97 3.65 12.92 0.62
C VAL A 97 4.41 11.59 0.46
N PHE A 98 5.52 11.59 -0.28
CA PHE A 98 6.26 10.37 -0.61
C PHE A 98 7.40 10.05 0.36
N GLY A 99 7.72 10.96 1.29
CA GLY A 99 8.85 10.79 2.21
C GLY A 99 10.17 10.60 1.46
N ASP A 100 10.93 9.57 1.85
CA ASP A 100 12.26 9.29 1.30
C ASP A 100 12.21 8.53 -0.05
N TYR A 101 11.03 8.07 -0.49
CA TYR A 101 10.87 7.31 -1.73
C TYR A 101 9.73 7.87 -2.58
N ASN A 102 10.07 8.65 -3.60
CA ASN A 102 9.10 9.17 -4.57
C ASN A 102 9.08 8.34 -5.86
N PRO A 103 8.03 7.53 -6.10
CA PRO A 103 7.99 6.64 -7.25
C PRO A 103 7.90 7.38 -8.59
N TYR A 104 7.50 8.66 -8.60
CA TYR A 104 7.44 9.50 -9.81
C TYR A 104 8.79 10.13 -10.18
N THR A 105 9.82 9.96 -9.36
CA THR A 105 11.20 10.38 -9.66
C THR A 105 12.20 9.22 -9.64
N THR A 106 11.79 8.05 -9.13
CA THR A 106 12.61 6.84 -9.10
C THR A 106 12.52 6.13 -10.43
N LEU A 107 13.64 6.08 -11.16
CA LEU A 107 13.73 5.34 -12.42
C LEU A 107 13.65 3.82 -12.20
N VAL A 108 13.16 3.11 -13.20
CA VAL A 108 13.37 1.67 -13.34
C VAL A 108 14.79 1.47 -13.89
N TYR A 109 15.63 0.79 -13.12
CA TYR A 109 17.00 0.46 -13.48
C TYR A 109 17.47 -0.79 -12.74
N GLY A 110 18.59 -1.37 -13.17
CA GLY A 110 19.22 -2.51 -12.51
C GLY A 110 20.04 -3.35 -13.49
N ASP A 111 20.65 -4.40 -12.97
CA ASP A 111 21.37 -5.37 -13.78
C ASP A 111 20.42 -6.01 -14.81
N TRP A 112 20.91 -6.20 -16.04
CA TRP A 112 20.15 -6.72 -17.18
C TRP A 112 18.95 -5.85 -17.62
N TYR A 113 18.89 -4.58 -17.23
CA TYR A 113 17.95 -3.63 -17.82
C TYR A 113 18.51 -3.03 -19.11
N PHE A 114 17.95 -3.43 -20.26
CA PHE A 114 18.43 -3.03 -21.59
C PHE A 114 17.62 -1.93 -22.27
N ALA A 115 16.57 -1.42 -21.62
CA ALA A 115 15.74 -0.36 -22.16
C ALA A 115 16.31 1.03 -21.80
N PRO A 116 15.89 2.10 -22.51
CA PRO A 116 16.23 3.46 -22.10
C PRO A 116 15.77 3.73 -20.66
N PRO A 117 16.57 4.42 -19.82
CA PRO A 117 16.23 4.73 -18.44
C PRO A 117 15.25 5.91 -18.38
N ASN A 118 14.04 5.73 -18.92
CA ASN A 118 13.00 6.75 -19.04
C ASN A 118 11.64 6.29 -18.50
N LYS A 119 11.64 5.23 -17.69
CA LYS A 119 10.48 4.71 -16.98
C LYS A 119 10.67 4.86 -15.48
N HIS A 120 9.57 5.06 -14.76
CA HIS A 120 9.57 5.27 -13.32
C HIS A 120 8.77 4.19 -12.60
N THR A 121 8.94 4.10 -11.29
CA THR A 121 8.21 3.12 -10.46
C THR A 121 6.80 3.59 -10.07
N GLY A 122 6.43 4.81 -10.45
CA GLY A 122 5.10 5.38 -10.28
C GLY A 122 4.08 4.76 -11.22
N CYS A 123 2.80 4.80 -10.82
CA CYS A 123 1.72 4.31 -11.64
C CYS A 123 0.43 5.07 -11.33
N VAL A 124 -0.38 5.30 -12.36
CA VAL A 124 -1.74 5.81 -12.24
C VAL A 124 -2.70 4.66 -12.53
N PHE A 125 -3.72 4.52 -11.70
CA PHE A 125 -4.79 3.54 -11.88
C PHE A 125 -6.11 4.26 -12.16
N LEU A 126 -6.81 3.84 -13.19
CA LEU A 126 -8.17 4.29 -13.50
C LEU A 126 -9.11 3.08 -13.40
N ASN A 127 -10.03 3.11 -12.45
CA ASN A 127 -10.94 1.99 -12.16
C ASN A 127 -10.20 0.66 -12.00
N ASP A 128 -9.19 0.65 -11.14
CA ASP A 128 -8.31 -0.49 -10.84
C ASP A 128 -7.47 -1.01 -12.03
N LYS A 129 -7.46 -0.29 -13.15
CA LYS A 129 -6.62 -0.61 -14.32
C LYS A 129 -5.40 0.31 -14.37
N ALA A 130 -4.21 -0.30 -14.40
CA ALA A 130 -2.96 0.42 -14.57
C ALA A 130 -2.89 1.12 -15.93
N MET A 131 -2.40 2.35 -15.94
CA MET A 131 -2.14 3.14 -17.15
C MET A 131 -0.70 2.92 -17.65
N TYR A 132 -0.45 3.17 -18.93
CA TYR A 132 0.89 3.15 -19.52
C TYR A 132 1.59 4.49 -19.33
N GLU A 133 2.89 4.45 -19.01
CA GLU A 133 3.73 5.64 -18.92
C GLU A 133 4.16 6.12 -20.32
N ALA A 134 3.82 7.36 -20.64
CA ALA A 134 4.33 8.08 -21.81
C ALA A 134 5.63 8.84 -21.44
N VAL A 135 6.49 9.08 -22.44
CA VAL A 135 7.77 9.77 -22.26
C VAL A 135 7.61 11.29 -22.36
N THR A 136 6.58 11.75 -23.08
CA THR A 136 6.29 13.18 -23.23
C THR A 136 4.83 13.49 -22.90
N LEU A 137 4.57 14.77 -22.56
CA LEU A 137 3.20 15.24 -22.35
C LEU A 137 2.37 15.20 -23.64
N GLU A 138 3.00 15.39 -24.80
CA GLU A 138 2.31 15.35 -26.09
C GLU A 138 1.78 13.94 -26.41
N GLU A 139 2.51 12.88 -26.04
CA GLU A 139 2.04 11.50 -26.18
C GLU A 139 0.82 11.17 -25.30
N CYS A 140 0.51 12.01 -24.31
CA CYS A 140 -0.67 11.86 -23.46
C CYS A 140 -1.91 12.55 -24.03
N ILE A 141 -1.73 13.54 -24.91
CA ILE A 141 -2.79 14.35 -25.51
C ILE A 141 -3.34 13.61 -26.72
#